data_AF-A0A1Q2MCU8-F1
#
_entry.id   AF-A0A1Q2MCU8-F1
#
_cell.length_a   1.000
_cell.length_b   1.000
_cell.length_c   1.000
_cell.angle_alpha   90.00
_cell.angle_beta   90.00
_cell.angle_gamma   90.00
#
_symmetry.space_group_name_H-M   'P 1'
#
loop_
_entity.id
_entity.type
_entity.pdbx_description
1 polymer ?
#
loop_
_entity_poly.entity_id
_entity_poly.type
_entity_poly.pdbx_seq_one_letter_code
_entity_poly.pdbx_strand_id
1 'polypeptide(L)'
;MTDKTKILLAVIALAAAGAVIYFTLDKEEPVELDFVYKCTECGRVLDLTRNQVASEMAELRDRYPEITPMGLKIECPDCKTRTCSYALRCGQCGEVFVYDSRAEHPEMCPKCKCNPREQSE
;
A
#
# COMPACT_ATOMS: atom_id res chain seq x y z
N MET A 1 8.03 44.68 -33.73
CA MET A 1 7.61 43.86 -32.56
C MET A 1 7.68 44.77 -31.34
N THR A 2 6.55 45.25 -30.86
CA THR A 2 6.44 46.22 -29.77
C THR A 2 6.78 45.58 -28.42
N ASP A 3 7.37 46.32 -27.48
CA ASP A 3 7.85 45.79 -26.19
C ASP A 3 6.76 45.07 -25.38
N LYS A 4 5.50 45.47 -25.56
CA LYS A 4 4.32 44.83 -24.96
C LYS A 4 4.17 43.35 -25.38
N THR A 5 4.51 43.02 -26.62
CA THR A 5 4.42 41.63 -27.14
C THR A 5 5.50 40.74 -26.53
N LYS A 6 6.68 41.29 -26.24
CA LYS A 6 7.78 40.55 -25.57
C LYS A 6 7.46 40.27 -24.10
N ILE A 7 6.87 41.25 -23.40
CA ILE A 7 6.46 41.10 -22.00
C ILE A 7 5.35 40.04 -21.88
N LEU A 8 4.36 40.06 -22.78
CA LEU A 8 3.27 39.09 -22.76
C LEU A 8 3.77 37.64 -22.97
N LEU A 9 4.70 37.44 -23.92
CA LEU A 9 5.32 36.13 -24.16
C LEU A 9 6.13 35.65 -22.94
N ALA A 10 6.86 36.55 -22.27
CA ALA A 10 7.63 36.20 -21.07
C ALA A 10 6.72 35.74 -19.91
N VAL A 11 5.57 36.39 -19.71
CA VAL A 11 4.61 36.01 -18.65
C VAL A 11 3.98 34.64 -18.94
N ILE A 12 3.61 34.37 -20.19
CA ILE A 12 3.07 33.06 -20.59
C ILE A 12 4.10 31.95 -20.41
N ALA A 13 5.36 32.20 -20.79
CA ALA A 13 6.44 31.24 -20.62
C ALA A 13 6.71 30.92 -19.15
N LEU A 14 6.68 31.92 -18.27
CA LEU A 14 6.84 31.74 -16.82
C LEU A 14 5.65 30.97 -16.20
N ALA A 15 4.42 31.26 -16.62
CA ALA A 15 3.23 30.53 -16.16
C ALA A 15 3.26 29.05 -16.61
N ALA A 16 3.67 28.78 -17.85
CA ALA A 16 3.84 27.42 -18.35
C ALA A 16 4.95 26.66 -17.62
N ALA A 17 6.09 27.30 -17.35
CA ALA A 17 7.17 26.71 -16.56
C ALA A 17 6.72 26.42 -15.11
N GLY A 18 5.97 27.32 -14.49
CA GLY A 18 5.39 27.11 -13.16
C GLY A 18 4.40 25.94 -13.12
N ALA A 19 3.55 25.79 -14.13
CA ALA A 19 2.64 24.65 -14.25
C ALA A 19 3.38 23.32 -14.44
N VAL A 20 4.42 23.29 -15.29
CA VAL A 20 5.25 22.09 -15.48
C VAL A 20 5.95 21.69 -14.18
N ILE A 21 6.48 22.65 -13.42
CA ILE A 21 7.10 22.39 -12.11
C ILE A 21 6.06 21.86 -11.12
N TYR A 22 4.84 22.41 -11.10
CA TYR A 22 3.75 21.92 -10.24
C TYR A 22 3.33 20.48 -10.58
N PHE A 23 3.16 20.16 -11.87
CA PHE A 23 2.79 18.80 -12.32
C PHE A 23 3.94 17.79 -12.26
N THR A 24 5.22 18.23 -12.23
CA THR A 24 6.38 17.33 -12.10
C THR A 24 6.87 17.17 -10.66
N LEU A 25 6.47 18.06 -9.75
CA LEU A 25 6.69 17.93 -8.31
C LEU A 25 5.58 17.14 -7.60
N ASP A 26 4.46 16.87 -8.26
CA ASP A 26 3.55 15.76 -7.91
C ASP A 26 4.27 14.44 -8.26
N LYS A 27 5.40 14.23 -7.57
CA LYS A 27 6.06 12.95 -7.49
C LYS A 27 5.06 12.07 -6.77
N GLU A 28 4.32 11.27 -7.53
CA GLU A 28 3.82 10.00 -7.03
C GLU A 28 5.05 9.26 -6.48
N GLU A 29 5.28 9.41 -5.18
CA GLU A 29 6.21 8.56 -4.46
C GLU A 29 5.81 7.13 -4.80
N PRO A 30 6.77 6.23 -5.10
CA PRO A 30 6.44 4.85 -5.41
C PRO A 30 5.54 4.36 -4.28
N VAL A 31 4.33 3.98 -4.64
CA VAL A 31 3.34 3.51 -3.67
C VAL A 31 3.93 2.25 -3.05
N GLU A 32 4.54 2.40 -1.88
CA GLU A 32 5.08 1.28 -1.12
C GLU A 32 3.88 0.43 -0.67
N LEU A 33 3.64 -0.64 -1.43
CA LEU A 33 2.69 -1.69 -1.07
C LEU A 33 3.29 -2.48 0.09
N ASP A 34 3.14 -1.92 1.28
CA ASP A 34 3.75 -2.40 2.52
C ASP A 34 3.02 -3.62 3.11
N PHE A 35 1.73 -3.77 2.81
CA PHE A 35 0.88 -4.74 3.50
C PHE A 35 0.07 -5.60 2.53
N VAL A 36 0.21 -6.91 2.67
CA VAL A 36 -0.61 -7.89 1.94
C VAL A 36 -1.65 -8.45 2.90
N TYR A 37 -2.91 -8.51 2.45
CA TYR A 37 -3.98 -9.19 3.15
C TYR A 37 -4.59 -10.27 2.28
N LYS A 38 -5.06 -11.36 2.90
CA LYS A 38 -5.74 -12.46 2.22
C LYS A 38 -7.09 -12.73 2.87
N CYS A 39 -8.14 -12.77 2.05
CA CYS A 39 -9.47 -13.20 2.47
C CYS A 39 -9.44 -14.69 2.79
N THR A 40 -9.86 -15.07 3.99
CA THR A 40 -9.93 -16.49 4.40
C THR A 40 -11.10 -17.25 3.78
N GLU A 41 -12.12 -16.54 3.28
CA GLU A 41 -13.31 -17.14 2.68
C GLU A 41 -13.13 -17.43 1.19
N CYS A 42 -12.79 -16.41 0.39
CA CYS A 42 -12.66 -16.54 -1.07
C CYS A 42 -11.22 -16.62 -1.58
N GLY A 43 -10.22 -16.45 -0.71
CA GLY A 43 -8.81 -16.50 -1.07
C GLY A 43 -8.27 -15.25 -1.78
N ARG A 44 -9.09 -14.21 -1.99
CA ARG A 44 -8.67 -12.95 -2.63
C ARG A 44 -7.51 -12.31 -1.86
N VAL A 45 -6.50 -11.89 -2.61
CA VAL A 45 -5.35 -11.13 -2.10
C VAL A 45 -5.58 -9.65 -2.34
N LEU A 46 -5.29 -8.84 -1.33
CA LEU A 46 -5.36 -7.39 -1.36
C LEU A 46 -3.98 -6.84 -1.03
N ASP A 47 -3.40 -6.09 -1.95
CA ASP A 47 -2.19 -5.31 -1.70
C ASP A 47 -2.63 -3.90 -1.29
N LEU A 48 -2.32 -3.53 -0.05
CA LEU A 48 -2.73 -2.25 0.54
C LEU A 48 -1.52 -1.39 0.86
N THR A 49 -1.71 -0.09 0.67
CA THR A 49 -0.73 0.93 1.05
C THR A 49 -0.77 1.18 2.56
N ARG A 50 0.32 1.75 3.09
CA ARG A 50 0.36 2.21 4.49
C ARG A 50 -0.79 3.17 4.83
N ASN A 51 -1.15 4.06 3.90
CA ASN A 51 -2.23 5.03 4.10
C ASN A 51 -3.60 4.37 4.17
N GLN A 52 -3.86 3.35 3.33
CA GLN A 52 -5.11 2.59 3.38
C GLN A 52 -5.24 1.84 4.70
N VAL A 53 -4.17 1.16 5.13
CA VAL A 53 -4.17 0.46 6.43
C VAL A 53 -4.34 1.45 7.59
N ALA A 54 -3.65 2.59 7.56
CA ALA A 54 -3.78 3.61 8.59
C ALA A 54 -5.21 4.18 8.68
N SER A 55 -5.89 4.38 7.55
CA SER A 55 -7.29 4.81 7.50
C SER A 55 -8.21 3.79 8.17
N GLU A 56 -8.06 2.50 7.82
CA GLU A 56 -8.85 1.41 8.40
C GLU A 56 -8.60 1.24 9.91
N MET A 57 -7.36 1.44 10.36
CA MET A 57 -7.03 1.45 11.78
C MET A 57 -7.63 2.67 12.51
N ALA A 58 -7.66 3.84 11.87
CA ALA A 58 -8.22 5.05 12.47
C ALA A 58 -9.71 4.90 12.77
N GLU A 59 -10.48 4.25 11.88
CA GLU A 59 -11.90 3.95 12.11
C GLU A 59 -12.14 3.05 13.34
N LEU A 60 -11.16 2.21 13.67
CA LEU A 60 -11.26 1.21 14.73
C LEU A 60 -10.56 1.63 16.03
N ARG A 61 -9.74 2.68 16.00
CA ARG A 61 -8.85 3.09 17.10
C ARG A 61 -9.61 3.34 18.40
N ASP A 62 -10.78 3.96 18.34
CA ASP A 62 -11.59 4.25 19.53
C ASP A 62 -12.11 2.97 20.21
N ARG A 63 -12.33 1.91 19.43
CA ARG A 63 -12.80 0.60 19.94
C ARG A 63 -11.64 -0.32 20.30
N TYR A 64 -10.53 -0.23 19.59
CA TYR A 64 -9.36 -1.08 19.73
C TYR A 64 -8.09 -0.21 19.75
N PRO A 65 -7.75 0.39 20.91
CA PRO A 65 -6.64 1.34 21.00
C PRO A 65 -5.27 0.71 20.70
N GLU A 66 -5.15 -0.61 20.89
CA GLU A 66 -3.93 -1.38 20.62
C GLU A 66 -3.96 -2.13 19.27
N ILE A 67 -4.87 -1.75 18.34
CA ILE A 67 -4.90 -2.39 17.03
C ILE A 67 -3.58 -2.16 16.29
N THR A 68 -3.04 -3.22 15.69
CA THR A 68 -1.84 -3.21 14.86
C THR A 68 -2.21 -3.64 13.44
N PRO A 69 -1.38 -3.36 12.42
CA PRO A 69 -1.62 -3.86 11.06
C PRO A 69 -1.79 -5.38 11.01
N MET A 70 -1.01 -6.14 11.77
CA MET A 70 -1.13 -7.61 11.80
C MET A 70 -2.44 -8.09 12.44
N GLY A 71 -2.99 -7.33 13.39
CA GLY A 71 -4.26 -7.63 14.06
C GLY A 71 -5.50 -7.08 13.34
N LEU A 72 -5.32 -6.26 12.31
CA LEU A 72 -6.41 -5.64 11.56
C LEU A 72 -7.13 -6.68 10.68
N LYS A 73 -8.46 -6.59 10.66
CA LYS A 73 -9.31 -7.34 9.74
C LYS A 73 -9.94 -6.39 8.73
N ILE A 74 -9.58 -6.57 7.46
CA ILE A 74 -10.05 -5.74 6.35
C ILE A 74 -11.32 -6.36 5.75
N GLU A 75 -12.24 -5.51 5.28
CA GLU A 75 -13.39 -5.98 4.52
C GLU A 75 -12.96 -6.52 3.15
N CYS A 76 -13.38 -7.74 2.83
CA CYS A 76 -13.18 -8.28 1.50
C CYS A 76 -14.14 -7.60 0.50
N PRO A 77 -13.64 -7.03 -0.61
CA PRO A 77 -14.50 -6.37 -1.59
C PRO A 77 -15.48 -7.32 -2.28
N ASP A 78 -15.18 -8.62 -2.31
CA ASP A 78 -16.01 -9.64 -2.95
C ASP A 78 -17.01 -10.27 -1.96
N CYS A 79 -16.55 -10.59 -0.75
CA CYS A 79 -17.40 -11.23 0.26
C CYS A 79 -18.20 -10.25 1.11
N LYS A 80 -17.83 -8.96 1.12
CA LYS A 80 -18.38 -7.91 1.99
C LYS A 80 -18.32 -8.26 3.49
N THR A 81 -17.33 -9.07 3.87
CA THR A 81 -17.08 -9.48 5.26
C THR A 81 -15.67 -9.10 5.69
N ARG A 82 -15.49 -8.70 6.96
CA ARG A 82 -14.17 -8.37 7.54
C ARG A 82 -13.36 -9.63 7.88
N THR A 83 -12.95 -10.35 6.84
CA THR A 83 -12.23 -11.65 6.94
C THR A 83 -10.83 -11.60 6.35
N CYS A 84 -10.46 -10.52 5.65
CA CYS A 84 -9.12 -10.35 5.13
C CYS A 84 -8.14 -10.15 6.29
N SER A 85 -7.17 -11.05 6.38
CA SER A 85 -6.17 -11.09 7.45
C SER A 85 -4.79 -10.77 6.90
N TYR A 86 -3.92 -10.22 7.73
CA TYR A 86 -2.54 -9.95 7.34
C TYR A 86 -1.87 -11.21 6.80
N ALA A 87 -1.17 -11.07 5.68
CA ALA A 87 -0.57 -12.14 4.92
C ALA A 87 0.85 -11.77 4.51
N LEU A 88 1.65 -12.80 4.25
CA LEU A 88 2.98 -12.67 3.69
C LEU A 88 2.98 -13.19 2.26
N ARG A 89 3.74 -12.52 1.39
CA ARG A 89 4.03 -12.97 0.04
C ARG A 89 5.45 -13.51 -0.02
N CYS A 90 5.60 -14.76 -0.44
CA CYS A 90 6.90 -15.39 -0.61
C CYS A 90 7.61 -14.84 -1.87
N GLY A 91 8.80 -14.26 -1.70
CA GLY A 91 9.62 -13.78 -2.83
C GLY A 91 10.08 -14.89 -3.78
N GLN A 92 10.41 -16.07 -3.25
CA GLN A 92 10.94 -17.18 -4.04
C GLN A 92 9.89 -17.92 -4.89
N CYS A 93 8.68 -18.14 -4.35
CA CYS A 93 7.66 -18.95 -5.04
C CYS A 93 6.32 -18.23 -5.29
N GLY A 94 6.19 -16.98 -4.86
CA GLY A 94 4.99 -16.15 -5.06
C GLY A 94 3.79 -16.50 -4.18
N GLU A 95 3.89 -17.54 -3.34
CA GLU A 95 2.78 -17.97 -2.48
C GLU A 95 2.39 -16.87 -1.49
N VAL A 96 1.08 -16.61 -1.38
CA VAL A 96 0.51 -15.66 -0.40
C VAL A 96 -0.22 -16.44 0.67
N PHE A 97 0.24 -16.33 1.91
CA PHE A 97 -0.28 -17.09 3.04
C PHE A 97 -0.58 -16.19 4.23
N VAL A 98 -1.64 -16.50 4.98
CA VAL A 98 -2.01 -15.75 6.18
C VAL A 98 -0.95 -15.96 7.25
N TYR A 99 -0.49 -14.88 7.87
CA TYR A 99 0.42 -14.94 9.00
C TYR A 99 -0.35 -15.37 10.25
N ASP A 100 0.07 -16.45 10.90
CA ASP A 100 -0.48 -16.88 12.19
C ASP A 100 0.63 -16.85 13.24
N SER A 101 0.65 -15.85 14.10
CA SER A 101 1.67 -15.68 15.16
C SER A 101 1.76 -16.84 16.15
N ARG A 102 0.80 -17.78 16.15
CA ARG A 102 0.79 -18.97 17.00
C ARG A 102 1.43 -20.19 16.33
N ALA A 103 1.75 -20.11 15.03
CA ALA A 103 2.50 -21.16 14.36
C ALA A 103 3.94 -21.23 14.90
N GLU A 104 4.54 -22.41 14.85
CA GLU A 104 5.94 -22.61 15.27
C GLU A 104 6.93 -21.81 14.41
N HIS A 105 6.60 -21.65 13.12
CA HIS A 105 7.38 -20.89 12.13
C HIS A 105 6.46 -20.00 11.30
N PRO A 106 5.94 -18.90 11.87
CA PRO A 106 4.87 -18.10 11.27
C PRO A 106 5.34 -17.28 10.06
N GLU A 107 6.64 -17.01 9.99
CA GLU A 107 7.30 -16.38 8.85
C GLU A 107 7.61 -17.35 7.69
N MET A 108 7.66 -18.66 7.91
CA MET A 108 8.08 -19.59 6.87
C MET A 108 6.97 -19.82 5.84
N CYS A 109 7.31 -19.67 4.56
CA CYS A 109 6.38 -19.99 3.49
C CYS A 109 5.98 -21.48 3.56
N PRO A 110 4.67 -21.81 3.57
CA PRO A 110 4.22 -23.18 3.73
C PRO A 110 4.65 -24.10 2.57
N LYS A 111 4.90 -23.51 1.39
CA LYS A 111 5.22 -24.19 0.13
C LYS A 111 6.72 -24.46 -0.08
N CYS A 112 7.57 -23.42 -0.06
CA CYS A 112 9.03 -23.55 -0.26
C CYS A 112 9.80 -23.76 1.05
N LYS A 113 9.18 -23.55 2.22
CA LYS A 113 9.85 -23.49 3.54
C LYS A 113 10.94 -22.42 3.63
N CYS A 114 10.90 -21.43 2.75
CA CYS A 114 11.81 -20.30 2.77
C CYS A 114 11.21 -19.14 3.59
N ASN A 115 12.04 -18.38 4.29
CA ASN A 115 11.62 -17.20 5.05
C ASN A 115 11.53 -15.99 4.10
N PRO A 116 10.33 -15.46 3.79
CA PRO A 116 10.16 -14.33 2.89
C PRO A 116 10.82 -13.04 3.40
N ARG A 117 11.00 -12.90 4.72
CA ARG A 117 11.60 -11.70 5.33
C ARG A 117 13.11 -11.61 5.14
N GLU A 118 13.79 -12.74 4.91
CA GLU A 118 15.22 -12.79 4.63
C GLU A 118 15.54 -12.55 3.15
N GLN A 119 14.52 -12.38 2.30
CA GLN A 119 14.67 -12.21 0.85
C GLN A 119 14.50 -10.77 0.38
N SER A 120 14.27 -9.83 1.31
CA SER A 120 14.10 -8.40 1.03
C SER A 120 15.39 -7.58 1.17
N GLU A 121 16.57 -8.22 1.12
CA GLU A 121 17.89 -7.58 1.08
C GLU A 121 18.44 -7.46 -0.36
#